data_AF-A0A519ZS42-F1
#
_entry.id   AF-A0A519ZS42-F1
#
_cell.length_a   1.000
_cell.length_b   1.000
_cell.length_c   1.000
_cell.angle_alpha   90.00
_cell.angle_beta   90.00
_cell.angle_gamma   90.00
#
_symmetry.space_group_name_H-M   'P 1'
#
loop_
_entity.id
_entity.type
_entity.pdbx_description
1 polymer ?
#
loop_
_entity_poly.entity_id
_entity_poly.type
_entity_poly.pdbx_seq_one_letter_code
_entity_poly.pdbx_strand_id
1 'polypeptide(L)'
;MMQKQRAKGQRESVFNNEVVSRFELYNSLFLTLPFYKIKDTGTLLPLFIKYCEEGVVNHETPDKIIHSFFEKYTQHDTKKDIIDLLFRFIQYIERQVVLFDAVEDASFNKLNADDEENALLSYLKKGVDNHQLTDKIEKLIEDFSLRLVLTAHPTQFYPGSVLSIITDLTTAIKTNEISTIHLLLQQLGKTPFFNKKSPTPVDEALSLAWYLENVFYFAAANIQSGIDKTLTEYD
;
A
#
# COMPACT_ATOMS: atom_id res chain seq x y z
N MET A 1 -23.19 20.79 5.12
CA MET A 1 -22.23 20.34 6.16
C MET A 1 -22.51 18.91 6.63
N MET A 2 -23.76 18.55 6.96
CA MET A 2 -24.09 17.18 7.45
C MET A 2 -23.84 16.04 6.44
N GLN A 3 -24.08 16.23 5.13
CA GLN A 3 -23.79 15.19 4.12
C GLN A 3 -22.29 14.87 4.01
N LYS A 4 -21.40 15.88 4.06
CA LYS A 4 -19.94 15.67 4.06
C LYS A 4 -19.44 14.94 5.31
N GLN A 5 -20.04 15.20 6.48
CA GLN A 5 -19.71 14.46 7.72
C GLN A 5 -20.21 13.01 7.67
N ARG A 6 -21.37 12.75 7.07
CA ARG A 6 -21.91 11.39 6.88
C ARG A 6 -21.07 10.56 5.91
N ALA A 7 -20.64 11.16 4.79
CA ALA A 7 -19.75 10.53 3.81
C ALA A 7 -18.36 10.22 4.41
N LYS A 8 -17.83 11.09 5.28
CA LYS A 8 -16.57 10.85 5.99
C LYS A 8 -16.64 9.63 6.91
N GLY A 9 -17.73 9.48 7.68
CA GLY A 9 -17.93 8.32 8.54
C GLY A 9 -18.16 7.01 7.76
N GLN A 10 -18.80 7.07 6.59
CA GLN A 10 -18.98 5.91 5.71
C GLN A 10 -17.64 5.47 5.10
N ARG A 11 -16.83 6.40 4.59
CA ARG A 11 -15.49 6.10 4.06
C ARG A 11 -14.56 5.52 5.12
N GLU A 12 -14.59 6.08 6.34
CA GLU A 12 -13.85 5.56 7.49
C GLU A 12 -14.30 4.15 7.86
N SER A 13 -15.61 3.86 7.86
CA SER A 13 -16.12 2.51 8.11
C SER A 13 -15.69 1.52 7.02
N VAL A 14 -15.73 1.91 5.74
CA VAL A 14 -15.27 1.05 4.64
C VAL A 14 -13.77 0.80 4.75
N PHE A 15 -12.98 1.83 5.06
CA PHE A 15 -11.54 1.70 5.29
C PHE A 15 -11.23 0.75 6.45
N ASN A 16 -11.91 0.90 7.58
CA ASN A 16 -11.71 0.00 8.71
C ASN A 16 -12.04 -1.46 8.35
N ASN A 17 -13.13 -1.69 7.62
CA ASN A 17 -13.54 -3.05 7.26
C ASN A 17 -12.68 -3.68 6.16
N GLU A 18 -12.33 -2.92 5.12
CA GLU A 18 -11.66 -3.44 3.92
C GLU A 18 -10.13 -3.32 3.97
N VAL A 19 -9.59 -2.39 4.76
CA VAL A 19 -8.14 -2.20 4.91
C VAL A 19 -7.68 -2.70 6.26
N VAL A 20 -8.16 -2.11 7.37
CA VAL A 20 -7.64 -2.41 8.71
C VAL A 20 -7.90 -3.87 9.09
N SER A 21 -9.14 -4.35 9.02
CA SER A 21 -9.46 -5.73 9.41
C SER A 21 -8.77 -6.77 8.53
N ARG A 22 -8.64 -6.52 7.22
CA ARG A 22 -7.92 -7.42 6.30
C ARG A 22 -6.43 -7.43 6.59
N PHE A 23 -5.85 -6.26 6.82
CA PHE A 23 -4.45 -6.13 7.23
C PHE A 23 -4.20 -6.89 8.53
N GLU A 24 -5.02 -6.70 9.57
CA GLU A 24 -4.88 -7.42 10.84
C GLU A 24 -4.94 -8.94 10.68
N LEU A 25 -5.86 -9.43 9.84
CA LEU A 25 -6.01 -10.86 9.53
C LEU A 25 -4.73 -11.42 8.89
N TYR A 26 -4.25 -10.81 7.82
CA TYR A 26 -3.08 -11.30 7.10
C TYR A 26 -1.78 -11.06 7.87
N ASN A 27 -1.71 -9.98 8.65
CA ASN A 27 -0.60 -9.71 9.54
C ASN A 27 -0.52 -10.78 10.64
N SER A 28 -1.66 -11.19 11.19
CA SER A 28 -1.72 -12.30 12.15
C SER A 28 -1.24 -13.62 11.52
N LEU A 29 -1.66 -13.91 10.29
CA LEU A 29 -1.14 -15.06 9.54
C LEU A 29 0.38 -14.95 9.33
N PHE A 30 0.87 -13.77 8.97
CA PHE A 30 2.28 -13.49 8.74
C PHE A 30 3.12 -13.65 10.02
N LEU A 31 2.63 -13.23 11.19
CA LEU A 31 3.25 -13.46 12.50
C LEU A 31 3.44 -14.94 12.82
N THR A 32 2.55 -15.82 12.32
CA THR A 32 2.62 -17.27 12.59
C THR A 32 3.57 -18.05 11.69
N LEU A 33 4.17 -17.41 10.67
CA LEU A 33 5.01 -18.11 9.72
C LEU A 33 6.39 -18.47 10.31
N PRO A 34 6.94 -19.66 9.98
CA PRO A 34 8.11 -20.23 10.68
C PRO A 34 9.46 -19.66 10.18
N PHE A 35 9.55 -18.36 9.86
CA PHE A 35 10.76 -17.79 9.24
C PHE A 35 11.76 -17.22 10.23
N TYR A 36 11.29 -16.71 11.35
CA TYR A 36 12.17 -16.21 12.38
C TYR A 36 12.61 -17.41 13.22
N LYS A 37 13.90 -17.75 13.11
CA LYS A 37 14.57 -18.87 13.83
C LYS A 37 14.33 -18.85 15.35
N ILE A 38 13.81 -17.75 15.88
CA ILE A 38 13.37 -17.59 17.25
C ILE A 38 11.86 -17.38 17.20
N LYS A 39 11.09 -18.32 17.75
CA LYS A 39 9.62 -18.26 17.85
C LYS A 39 9.11 -16.96 18.49
N ASP A 40 9.98 -16.26 19.20
CA ASP A 40 9.63 -15.11 20.02
C ASP A 40 9.53 -13.79 19.25
N THR A 41 9.98 -13.67 17.99
CA THR A 41 9.89 -12.37 17.27
C THR A 41 8.44 -11.94 17.04
N GLY A 42 7.57 -12.87 16.63
CA GLY A 42 6.14 -12.59 16.41
C GLY A 42 5.37 -12.28 17.70
N THR A 43 5.87 -12.73 18.85
CA THR A 43 5.28 -12.42 20.16
C THR A 43 5.86 -11.13 20.74
N LEU A 44 7.18 -10.95 20.70
CA LEU A 44 7.86 -9.83 21.31
C LEU A 44 7.63 -8.51 20.58
N LEU A 45 7.40 -8.52 19.26
CA LEU A 45 7.21 -7.27 18.52
C LEU A 45 5.92 -6.52 18.94
N PRO A 46 4.73 -7.15 18.99
CA PRO A 46 3.54 -6.47 19.53
C PRO A 46 3.73 -5.91 20.95
N LEU A 47 4.43 -6.66 21.81
CA LEU A 47 4.79 -6.19 23.15
C LEU A 47 5.74 -4.98 23.10
N PHE A 48 6.73 -5.00 22.21
CA PHE A 48 7.68 -3.91 22.02
C PHE A 48 6.99 -2.64 21.51
N ILE A 49 6.07 -2.75 20.55
CA ILE A 49 5.27 -1.62 20.06
C ILE A 49 4.51 -0.97 21.20
N LYS A 50 3.80 -1.76 22.01
CA LYS A 50 3.07 -1.26 23.19
C LYS A 50 4.01 -0.57 24.19
N TYR A 51 5.18 -1.14 24.43
CA TYR A 51 6.18 -0.55 25.33
C TYR A 51 6.70 0.79 24.81
N CYS A 52 6.91 0.90 23.49
CA CYS A 52 7.28 2.15 22.83
C CYS A 52 6.17 3.19 22.94
N GLU A 53 4.91 2.83 22.71
CA GLU A 53 3.76 3.74 22.85
C GLU A 53 3.65 4.29 24.28
N GLU A 54 3.72 3.41 25.28
CA GLU A 54 3.71 3.80 26.70
C GLU A 54 4.90 4.70 27.05
N GLY A 55 6.11 4.35 26.59
CA GLY A 55 7.32 5.13 26.83
C GLY A 55 7.27 6.52 26.19
N VAL A 56 6.75 6.62 24.96
CA VAL A 56 6.58 7.90 24.25
C VAL A 56 5.56 8.79 24.96
N VAL A 57 4.43 8.24 25.41
CA VAL A 57 3.42 8.96 26.21
C VAL A 57 4.03 9.49 27.52
N ASN A 58 4.94 8.72 28.12
CA ASN A 58 5.65 9.09 29.34
C ASN A 58 6.89 9.99 29.10
N HIS A 59 7.12 10.45 27.87
CA HIS A 59 8.28 11.26 27.47
C HIS A 59 9.64 10.60 27.80
N GLU A 60 9.70 9.28 27.75
CA GLU A 60 10.94 8.54 27.96
C GLU A 60 11.85 8.61 26.72
N THR A 61 13.16 8.61 26.96
CA THR A 61 14.14 8.55 25.86
C THR A 61 14.14 7.18 25.20
N PRO A 62 14.40 7.07 23.87
CA PRO A 62 14.45 5.78 23.17
C PRO A 62 15.38 4.74 23.81
N ASP A 63 16.53 5.18 24.31
CA ASP A 63 17.50 4.33 25.00
C ASP A 63 16.88 3.63 26.23
N LYS A 64 16.19 4.41 27.07
CA LYS A 64 15.46 3.91 28.25
C LYS A 64 14.36 2.93 27.86
N ILE A 65 13.54 3.26 26.85
CA ILE A 65 12.43 2.42 26.38
C ILE A 65 12.97 1.05 25.95
N ILE A 66 14.01 1.05 25.12
CA ILE A 66 14.66 -0.16 24.61
C ILE A 66 15.23 -0.95 25.79
N HIS A 67 16.08 -0.33 26.63
CA HIS A 67 16.70 -1.04 27.75
C HIS A 67 15.68 -1.67 28.69
N SER A 68 14.65 -0.92 29.10
CA SER A 68 13.60 -1.41 30.00
C SER A 68 12.77 -2.54 29.39
N PHE A 69 12.53 -2.53 28.07
CA PHE A 69 11.84 -3.63 27.41
C PHE A 69 12.67 -4.92 27.45
N PHE A 70 13.95 -4.84 27.07
CA PHE A 70 14.83 -6.01 27.00
C PHE A 70 15.10 -6.60 28.39
N GLU A 71 15.28 -5.77 29.42
CA GLU A 71 15.40 -6.23 30.82
C GLU A 71 14.15 -6.99 31.30
N LYS A 72 12.96 -6.57 30.86
CA LYS A 72 11.69 -7.11 31.35
C LYS A 72 11.24 -8.38 30.63
N TYR A 73 11.45 -8.45 29.31
CA TYR A 73 10.84 -9.47 28.45
C TYR A 73 11.83 -10.44 27.82
N THR A 74 13.14 -10.21 27.96
CA THR A 74 14.16 -11.09 27.37
C THR A 74 15.17 -11.55 28.41
N GLN A 75 15.72 -12.75 28.24
CA GLN A 75 16.90 -13.23 28.99
C GLN A 75 18.21 -12.85 28.27
N HIS A 76 18.12 -11.95 27.28
CA HIS A 76 19.21 -11.61 26.38
C HIS A 76 20.04 -10.48 26.98
N ASP A 77 21.05 -10.84 27.77
CA ASP A 77 21.88 -9.87 28.49
C ASP A 77 23.03 -9.30 27.64
N THR A 78 23.23 -9.81 26.42
CA THR A 78 24.32 -9.32 25.56
C THR A 78 23.83 -8.23 24.59
N LYS A 79 24.62 -7.16 24.47
CA LYS A 79 24.36 -6.07 23.51
C LYS A 79 24.15 -6.55 22.07
N LYS A 80 24.80 -7.66 21.70
CA LYS A 80 24.67 -8.26 20.36
C LYS A 80 23.27 -8.83 20.15
N ASP A 81 22.72 -9.54 21.13
CA ASP A 81 21.39 -10.15 21.02
C ASP A 81 20.29 -9.09 20.94
N ILE A 82 20.45 -7.98 21.68
CA ILE A 82 19.55 -6.81 21.61
C ILE A 82 19.53 -6.25 20.19
N ILE A 83 20.71 -5.98 19.63
CA ILE A 83 20.86 -5.44 18.27
C ILE A 83 20.27 -6.40 17.23
N ASP A 84 20.56 -7.70 17.34
CA ASP A 84 20.03 -8.72 16.43
C ASP A 84 18.50 -8.80 16.49
N LEU A 85 17.88 -8.68 17.67
CA LEU A 85 16.41 -8.66 17.79
C LEU A 85 15.81 -7.38 17.21
N LEU A 86 16.40 -6.21 17.47
CA LEU A 86 15.95 -4.95 16.90
C LEU A 86 16.00 -4.95 15.36
N PHE A 87 17.06 -5.52 14.77
CA PHE A 87 17.13 -5.68 13.31
C PHE A 87 16.03 -6.59 12.77
N ARG A 88 15.65 -7.64 13.51
CA ARG A 88 14.52 -8.50 13.13
C ARG A 88 13.19 -7.77 13.24
N PHE A 89 13.00 -6.92 14.25
CA PHE A 89 11.81 -6.07 14.33
C PHE A 89 11.73 -5.13 13.14
N ILE A 90 12.82 -4.48 12.76
CA ILE A 90 12.86 -3.62 11.57
C ILE A 90 12.48 -4.41 10.32
N GLN A 91 13.11 -5.56 10.09
CA GLN A 91 12.78 -6.44 8.95
C GLN A 91 11.30 -6.83 8.95
N TYR A 92 10.75 -7.16 10.11
CA TYR A 92 9.34 -7.52 10.21
C TYR A 92 8.43 -6.34 9.86
N ILE A 93 8.69 -5.16 10.44
CA ILE A 93 7.93 -3.92 10.20
C ILE A 93 7.95 -3.54 8.72
N GLU A 94 9.11 -3.65 8.05
CA GLU A 94 9.21 -3.43 6.59
C GLU A 94 8.22 -4.29 5.79
N ARG A 95 8.04 -5.55 6.19
CA ARG A 95 7.11 -6.47 5.53
C ARG A 95 5.65 -6.19 5.89
N GLN A 96 5.39 -5.64 7.08
CA GLN A 96 4.05 -5.17 7.45
C GLN A 96 3.63 -3.98 6.59
N VAL A 97 4.53 -3.02 6.34
CA VAL A 97 4.25 -1.87 5.45
C VAL A 97 3.90 -2.39 4.05
N VAL A 98 4.68 -3.32 3.52
CA VAL A 98 4.40 -3.93 2.20
C VAL A 98 3.05 -4.66 2.16
N LEU A 99 2.73 -5.41 3.22
CA LEU A 99 1.44 -6.09 3.32
C LEU A 99 0.29 -5.08 3.38
N PHE A 100 0.47 -3.99 4.12
CA PHE A 100 -0.51 -2.92 4.21
C PHE A 100 -0.75 -2.28 2.83
N ASP A 101 0.33 -1.93 2.11
CA ASP A 101 0.25 -1.36 0.76
C ASP A 101 -0.56 -2.29 -0.18
N ALA A 102 -0.27 -3.60 -0.17
CA ALA A 102 -0.98 -4.57 -1.00
C ALA A 102 -2.47 -4.71 -0.63
N VAL A 103 -2.82 -4.61 0.67
CA VAL A 103 -4.21 -4.65 1.14
C VAL A 103 -4.95 -3.37 0.77
N GLU A 104 -4.31 -2.20 0.91
CA GLU A 104 -4.89 -0.92 0.55
C GLU A 104 -5.17 -0.85 -0.97
N ASP A 105 -4.19 -1.22 -1.79
CA ASP A 105 -4.34 -1.30 -3.25
C ASP A 105 -5.40 -2.32 -3.69
N ALA A 106 -5.54 -3.42 -2.93
CA ALA A 106 -6.59 -4.40 -3.16
C ALA A 106 -8.00 -3.82 -2.93
N SER A 107 -8.10 -2.89 -1.99
CA SER A 107 -9.35 -2.26 -1.56
C SER A 107 -9.64 -0.93 -2.24
N PHE A 108 -8.72 -0.40 -3.08
CA PHE A 108 -8.82 0.92 -3.73
C PHE A 108 -10.18 1.17 -4.39
N ASN A 109 -10.64 0.26 -5.25
CA ASN A 109 -11.92 0.42 -5.95
C ASN A 109 -13.11 0.49 -4.99
N LYS A 110 -13.07 -0.24 -3.86
CA LYS A 110 -14.14 -0.20 -2.85
C LYS A 110 -14.12 1.09 -2.04
N LEU A 111 -12.94 1.68 -1.84
CA LEU A 111 -12.76 2.95 -1.13
C LEU A 111 -13.19 4.15 -1.97
N ASN A 112 -13.07 4.05 -3.30
CA ASN A 112 -13.32 5.14 -4.25
C ASN A 112 -14.55 4.92 -5.16
N ALA A 113 -15.34 3.88 -4.91
CA ALA A 113 -16.52 3.51 -5.71
C ALA A 113 -17.50 4.68 -5.92
N ASP A 114 -17.66 5.58 -4.95
CA ASP A 114 -18.57 6.71 -5.03
C ASP A 114 -17.97 7.96 -5.70
N ASP A 115 -16.64 8.10 -5.76
CA ASP A 115 -15.94 9.32 -6.21
C ASP A 115 -15.53 9.26 -7.70
N GLU A 116 -15.25 8.07 -8.27
CA GLU A 116 -14.64 7.94 -9.60
C GLU A 116 -15.64 7.82 -10.77
N GLU A 117 -16.78 7.13 -10.58
CA GLU A 117 -17.64 6.76 -11.72
C GLU A 117 -18.44 7.94 -12.32
N ASN A 118 -18.39 9.14 -11.71
CA ASN A 118 -19.33 10.21 -12.04
C ASN A 118 -18.73 11.60 -12.29
N ALA A 119 -17.41 11.80 -12.24
CA ALA A 119 -16.85 13.14 -12.40
C ALA A 119 -17.08 13.71 -13.81
N LEU A 120 -16.66 12.98 -14.85
CA LEU A 120 -16.82 13.39 -16.25
C LEU A 120 -18.30 13.47 -16.64
N LEU A 121 -19.09 12.43 -16.33
CA LEU A 121 -20.53 12.41 -16.58
C LEU A 121 -21.26 13.58 -15.87
N SER A 122 -20.84 13.93 -14.64
CA SER A 122 -21.41 15.09 -13.93
C SER A 122 -21.10 16.41 -14.63
N TYR A 123 -19.91 16.57 -15.21
CA TYR A 123 -19.58 17.75 -16.01
C TYR A 123 -20.37 17.79 -17.32
N LEU A 124 -20.45 16.67 -18.05
CA LEU A 124 -21.24 16.57 -19.28
C LEU A 124 -22.72 16.88 -19.03
N LYS A 125 -23.33 16.30 -18.00
CA LYS A 125 -24.73 16.56 -17.62
C LYS A 125 -25.03 18.02 -17.27
N LYS A 126 -24.05 18.78 -16.76
CA LYS A 126 -24.22 20.23 -16.51
C LYS A 126 -24.28 21.06 -17.79
N GLY A 127 -23.72 20.56 -18.89
CA GLY A 127 -23.70 21.22 -20.20
C GLY A 127 -25.02 21.12 -20.96
N VAL A 128 -25.80 20.04 -20.75
CA VAL A 128 -26.98 19.66 -21.56
C VAL A 128 -27.95 20.82 -21.82
N ASP A 129 -28.26 21.62 -20.80
CA ASP A 129 -29.25 22.71 -20.91
C ASP A 129 -28.66 24.04 -21.43
N ASN A 130 -27.36 24.08 -21.73
CA ASN A 130 -26.66 25.30 -22.14
C ASN A 130 -25.65 25.02 -23.26
N HIS A 131 -26.05 25.30 -24.51
CA HIS A 131 -25.24 25.12 -25.71
C HIS A 131 -23.84 25.78 -25.62
N GLN A 132 -23.74 27.00 -25.06
CA GLN A 132 -22.43 27.66 -24.91
C GLN A 132 -21.51 26.92 -23.93
N LEU A 133 -22.10 26.27 -22.92
CA LEU A 133 -21.36 25.47 -21.96
C LEU A 133 -20.95 24.13 -22.57
N THR A 134 -21.83 23.50 -23.36
CA THR A 134 -21.51 22.28 -24.13
C THR A 134 -20.34 22.51 -25.08
N ASP A 135 -20.41 23.52 -25.95
CA ASP A 135 -19.33 23.85 -26.91
C ASP A 135 -17.98 24.06 -26.18
N LYS A 136 -18.03 24.67 -25.00
CA LYS A 136 -16.84 24.92 -24.18
C LYS A 136 -16.30 23.62 -23.58
N ILE A 137 -17.16 22.71 -23.13
CA ILE A 137 -16.77 21.42 -22.57
C ILE A 137 -16.14 20.54 -23.67
N GLU A 138 -16.78 20.45 -24.84
CA GLU A 138 -16.27 19.69 -25.99
C GLU A 138 -14.86 20.16 -26.37
N LYS A 139 -14.69 21.48 -26.53
CA LYS A 139 -13.38 22.05 -26.86
C LYS A 139 -12.32 21.78 -25.80
N LEU A 140 -12.68 21.81 -24.52
CA LEU A 140 -11.73 21.50 -23.43
C LEU A 140 -11.32 20.02 -23.45
N ILE A 141 -12.22 19.12 -23.83
CA ILE A 141 -11.92 17.69 -23.98
C ILE A 141 -10.99 17.47 -25.19
N GLU A 142 -11.27 18.12 -26.32
CA GLU A 142 -10.42 18.06 -27.52
C GLU A 142 -9.00 18.60 -27.27
N ASP A 143 -8.88 19.70 -26.52
CA ASP A 143 -7.60 20.35 -26.23
C ASP A 143 -6.83 19.65 -25.08
N PHE A 144 -7.46 18.74 -24.32
CA PHE A 144 -6.85 18.13 -23.15
C PHE A 144 -5.72 17.18 -23.54
N SER A 145 -4.51 17.46 -23.04
CA SER A 145 -3.35 16.60 -23.22
C SER A 145 -2.59 16.46 -21.90
N LEU A 146 -2.19 15.23 -21.59
CA LEU A 146 -1.38 14.92 -20.42
C LEU A 146 -0.08 14.25 -20.88
N ARG A 147 1.06 14.79 -20.43
CA ARG A 147 2.37 14.16 -20.61
C ARG A 147 2.93 13.77 -19.25
N LEU A 148 2.94 12.48 -18.98
CA LEU A 148 3.58 11.93 -17.79
C LEU A 148 5.08 11.72 -18.06
N VAL A 149 5.91 12.20 -17.14
CA VAL A 149 7.37 12.00 -17.19
C VAL A 149 7.76 11.16 -15.98
N LEU A 150 8.09 9.90 -16.22
CA LEU A 150 8.59 9.01 -15.18
C LEU A 150 10.03 9.41 -14.84
N THR A 151 10.30 9.56 -13.55
CA THR A 151 11.62 9.87 -13.03
C THR A 151 12.07 8.75 -12.09
N ALA A 152 13.37 8.52 -12.01
CA ALA A 152 13.90 7.59 -11.04
C ALA A 152 13.53 8.04 -9.63
N HIS A 153 13.04 7.12 -8.80
CA HIS A 153 12.74 7.43 -7.42
C HIS A 153 14.07 7.63 -6.65
N PRO A 154 14.28 8.75 -5.92
CA PRO A 154 15.56 9.08 -5.28
C PRO A 154 16.10 7.97 -4.35
N THR A 155 15.18 7.17 -3.81
CA THR A 155 15.45 5.97 -3.02
C THR A 155 14.45 4.88 -3.40
N GLN A 156 14.79 3.95 -4.28
CA GLN A 156 13.89 2.83 -4.60
C GLN A 156 13.49 2.10 -3.30
N PHE A 157 12.22 2.21 -2.88
CA PHE A 157 11.74 1.66 -1.61
C PHE A 157 11.76 0.13 -1.59
N TYR A 158 11.50 -0.51 -2.73
CA TYR A 158 11.39 -1.96 -2.84
C TYR A 158 12.19 -2.52 -4.03
N PRO A 159 12.99 -3.59 -3.84
CA PRO A 159 13.58 -4.35 -4.94
C PRO A 159 12.51 -4.93 -5.88
N GLY A 160 12.84 -5.17 -7.14
CA GLY A 160 11.90 -5.72 -8.13
C GLY A 160 11.22 -7.03 -7.71
N SER A 161 11.91 -7.89 -6.97
CA SER A 161 11.33 -9.12 -6.39
C SER A 161 10.22 -8.82 -5.38
N VAL A 162 10.36 -7.76 -4.57
CA VAL A 162 9.33 -7.33 -3.63
C VAL A 162 8.14 -6.71 -4.38
N LEU A 163 8.38 -5.91 -5.42
CA LEU A 163 7.31 -5.35 -6.26
C LEU A 163 6.45 -6.43 -6.94
N SER A 164 7.08 -7.49 -7.45
CA SER A 164 6.35 -8.64 -8.01
C SER A 164 5.44 -9.28 -6.95
N ILE A 165 5.98 -9.52 -5.75
CA ILE A 165 5.20 -10.11 -4.64
C ILE A 165 4.04 -9.19 -4.25
N ILE A 166 4.23 -7.86 -4.19
CA ILE A 166 3.16 -6.89 -3.90
C ILE A 166 2.05 -6.99 -4.93
N THR A 167 2.40 -7.03 -6.21
CA THR A 167 1.44 -7.08 -7.32
C THR A 167 0.62 -8.37 -7.29
N ASP A 168 1.29 -9.50 -7.09
CA ASP A 168 0.65 -10.81 -6.97
C ASP A 168 -0.22 -10.89 -5.72
N LEU A 169 0.25 -10.33 -4.60
CA LEU A 169 -0.46 -10.32 -3.33
C LEU A 169 -1.72 -9.46 -3.41
N THR A 170 -1.61 -8.29 -4.02
CA THR A 170 -2.74 -7.39 -4.30
C THR A 170 -3.81 -8.12 -5.12
N THR A 171 -3.40 -8.82 -6.18
CA THR A 171 -4.32 -9.60 -7.03
C THR A 171 -4.99 -10.73 -6.25
N ALA A 172 -4.22 -11.51 -5.48
CA ALA A 172 -4.74 -12.60 -4.69
C ALA A 172 -5.68 -12.13 -3.56
N ILE A 173 -5.45 -10.96 -2.97
CA ILE A 173 -6.34 -10.34 -1.98
C ILE A 173 -7.65 -9.86 -2.64
N LYS A 174 -7.58 -9.31 -3.86
CA LYS A 174 -8.76 -8.91 -4.65
C LYS A 174 -9.64 -10.13 -4.97
N THR A 175 -9.04 -11.26 -5.37
CA THR A 175 -9.77 -12.50 -5.71
C THR A 175 -10.05 -13.42 -4.52
N ASN A 176 -9.54 -13.08 -3.33
CA ASN A 176 -9.66 -13.85 -2.09
C ASN A 176 -9.07 -15.28 -2.19
N GLU A 177 -7.96 -15.43 -2.91
CA GLU A 177 -7.24 -16.70 -3.08
C GLU A 177 -6.34 -17.02 -1.88
N ILE A 178 -6.92 -17.56 -0.82
CA ILE A 178 -6.24 -17.79 0.46
C ILE A 178 -4.94 -18.62 0.34
N SER A 179 -4.94 -19.66 -0.49
CA SER A 179 -3.74 -20.49 -0.71
C SER A 179 -2.60 -19.69 -1.35
N THR A 180 -2.92 -18.86 -2.33
CA THR A 180 -1.98 -17.98 -3.04
C THR A 180 -1.46 -16.90 -2.10
N ILE A 181 -2.34 -16.27 -1.31
CA ILE A 181 -1.97 -15.28 -0.28
C ILE A 181 -0.99 -15.89 0.72
N HIS A 182 -1.28 -17.09 1.23
CA HIS A 182 -0.39 -17.76 2.17
C HIS A 182 1.00 -17.99 1.56
N LEU A 183 1.08 -18.50 0.33
CA LEU A 183 2.34 -18.71 -0.38
C LEU A 183 3.12 -17.40 -0.59
N LEU A 184 2.44 -16.33 -1.01
CA LEU A 184 3.06 -15.02 -1.25
C LEU A 184 3.58 -14.39 0.04
N LEU A 185 2.85 -14.52 1.14
CA LEU A 185 3.32 -14.12 2.46
C LEU A 185 4.57 -14.91 2.90
N GLN A 186 4.63 -16.20 2.55
CA GLN A 186 5.84 -16.99 2.79
C GLN A 186 7.04 -16.52 1.96
N GLN A 187 6.81 -16.12 0.71
CA GLN A 187 7.85 -15.55 -0.14
C GLN A 187 8.31 -14.19 0.41
N LEU A 188 7.37 -13.30 0.74
CA LEU A 188 7.65 -11.99 1.34
C LEU A 188 8.54 -12.09 2.58
N GLY A 189 8.27 -13.07 3.45
CA GLY A 189 9.07 -13.32 4.65
C GLY A 189 10.52 -13.71 4.37
N LYS A 190 10.80 -14.35 3.23
CA LYS A 190 12.15 -14.79 2.82
C LYS A 190 12.87 -13.81 1.90
N THR A 191 12.13 -12.91 1.25
CA THR A 191 12.69 -11.98 0.26
C THR A 191 13.53 -10.90 0.96
N PRO A 192 14.75 -10.62 0.48
CA PRO A 192 15.56 -9.52 1.00
C PRO A 192 15.00 -8.17 0.54
N PHE A 193 14.99 -7.19 1.45
CA PHE A 193 14.51 -5.82 1.20
C PHE A 193 15.65 -4.84 0.90
N PHE A 194 16.89 -5.20 1.24
CA PHE A 194 18.05 -4.34 1.10
C PHE A 194 18.87 -4.70 -0.13
N ASN A 195 19.01 -3.74 -1.05
CA ASN A 195 19.97 -3.84 -2.15
C ASN A 195 21.35 -3.41 -1.65
N LYS A 196 22.31 -4.34 -1.67
CA LYS A 196 23.70 -4.08 -1.23
C LYS A 196 24.45 -3.04 -2.06
N LYS A 197 23.91 -2.66 -3.23
CA LYS A 197 24.49 -1.70 -4.17
C LYS A 197 23.39 -0.80 -4.70
N SER A 198 23.71 0.47 -4.91
CA SER A 198 22.84 1.40 -5.63
C SER A 198 22.54 0.86 -7.04
N PRO A 199 21.32 1.05 -7.56
CA PRO A 199 20.98 0.65 -8.91
C PRO A 199 21.84 1.40 -9.93
N THR A 200 22.14 0.74 -11.06
CA THR A 200 22.73 1.42 -12.20
C THR A 200 21.65 2.17 -12.99
N PRO A 201 22.00 3.16 -13.85
CA PRO A 201 21.00 3.81 -14.71
C PRO A 201 20.21 2.82 -15.59
N VAL A 202 20.82 1.68 -15.94
CA VAL A 202 20.16 0.61 -16.68
C VAL A 202 19.12 -0.10 -15.81
N ASP A 203 19.43 -0.38 -14.55
CA ASP A 203 18.49 -1.00 -13.60
C ASP A 203 17.29 -0.09 -13.34
N GLU A 204 17.51 1.22 -13.22
CA GLU A 204 16.43 2.21 -13.07
C GLU A 204 15.54 2.27 -14.32
N ALA A 205 16.13 2.26 -15.52
CA ALA A 205 15.38 2.21 -16.76
C ALA A 205 14.54 0.93 -16.90
N LEU A 206 15.09 -0.23 -16.52
CA LEU A 206 14.36 -1.50 -16.48
C LEU A 206 13.21 -1.46 -15.47
N SER A 207 13.43 -0.86 -14.30
CA SER A 207 12.38 -0.67 -13.30
C SER A 207 11.24 0.20 -13.82
N LEU A 208 11.55 1.31 -14.50
CA LEU A 208 10.52 2.17 -15.10
C LEU A 208 9.79 1.47 -16.25
N ALA A 209 10.50 0.70 -17.07
CA ALA A 209 9.89 -0.10 -18.13
C ALA A 209 8.91 -1.14 -17.57
N TRP A 210 9.22 -1.73 -16.41
CA TRP A 210 8.31 -2.66 -15.73
C TRP A 210 6.98 -1.98 -15.38
N TYR A 211 6.99 -0.75 -14.84
CA TYR A 211 5.77 0.01 -14.59
C TYR A 211 5.01 0.35 -15.88
N LEU A 212 5.73 0.68 -16.95
CA LEU A 212 5.11 0.94 -18.24
C LEU A 212 4.33 -0.29 -18.74
N GLU A 213 4.94 -1.47 -18.66
CA GLU A 213 4.37 -2.73 -19.12
C GLU A 213 3.24 -3.24 -18.23
N ASN A 214 3.43 -3.22 -16.90
CA ASN A 214 2.54 -3.91 -15.97
C ASN A 214 1.47 -3.01 -15.36
N VAL A 215 1.63 -1.68 -15.45
CA VAL A 215 0.71 -0.71 -14.85
C VAL A 215 0.16 0.26 -15.88
N PHE A 216 1.02 1.09 -16.50
CA PHE A 216 0.55 2.17 -17.37
C PHE A 216 -0.10 1.66 -18.66
N TYR A 217 0.36 0.54 -19.21
CA TYR A 217 -0.25 -0.07 -20.39
C TYR A 217 -1.73 -0.38 -20.17
N PHE A 218 -2.05 -1.05 -19.07
CA PHE A 218 -3.44 -1.37 -18.71
C PHE A 218 -4.22 -0.14 -18.24
N ALA A 219 -3.59 0.76 -17.50
CA ALA A 219 -4.24 1.98 -17.02
C ALA A 219 -4.70 2.87 -18.18
N ALA A 220 -3.87 3.08 -19.19
CA ALA A 220 -4.23 3.87 -20.37
C ALA A 220 -5.44 3.28 -21.10
N ALA A 221 -5.44 1.95 -21.32
CA ALA A 221 -6.56 1.26 -21.95
C ALA A 221 -7.86 1.35 -21.11
N ASN A 222 -7.75 1.18 -19.79
CA ASN A 222 -8.90 1.26 -18.88
C ASN A 222 -9.48 2.69 -18.81
N ILE A 223 -8.63 3.71 -18.79
CA ILE A 223 -9.06 5.12 -18.81
C ILE A 223 -9.81 5.42 -20.12
N GLN A 224 -9.26 5.03 -21.27
CA GLN A 224 -9.93 5.24 -22.56
C GLN A 224 -11.29 4.52 -22.61
N SER A 225 -11.33 3.26 -22.20
CA SER A 225 -12.57 2.48 -22.13
C SER A 225 -13.61 3.14 -21.21
N GLY A 226 -13.20 3.70 -20.08
CA GLY A 226 -14.07 4.46 -19.18
C GLY A 226 -14.63 5.74 -19.79
N ILE A 227 -13.81 6.47 -20.56
CA ILE A 227 -14.24 7.66 -21.31
C ILE A 227 -15.27 7.27 -22.37
N ASP A 228 -14.98 6.26 -23.20
CA ASP A 228 -15.87 5.81 -24.28
C ASP A 228 -17.24 5.36 -23.74
N LYS A 229 -17.24 4.63 -22.62
CA LYS A 229 -18.47 4.24 -21.91
C LYS A 229 -19.24 5.48 -21.44
N THR A 230 -18.56 6.44 -20.83
CA THR A 230 -19.19 7.68 -20.32
C THR A 230 -19.82 8.51 -21.44
N LEU A 231 -19.15 8.60 -22.60
CA LEU A 231 -19.68 9.30 -23.77
C LEU A 231 -20.88 8.56 -24.38
N THR A 232 -20.82 7.24 -24.46
CA THR A 232 -21.94 6.42 -24.95
C THR A 232 -23.19 6.53 -24.04
N GLU A 233 -22.99 6.70 -22.72
CA GLU A 233 -24.09 6.94 -21.78
C GLU A 233 -24.64 8.38 -21.82
N TYR A 234 -23.88 9.31 -22.40
CA TYR A 234 -24.28 10.70 -22.57
C TYR A 234 -25.09 10.93 -23.85
N ASP A 235 -24.72 10.25 -24.95
CA ASP A 235 -25.45 10.27 -26.24
C ASP A 235 -26.86 9.66 -26.15
#